data_AF-A0A1W1W2W2-F1
#
_entry.id   AF-A0A1W1W2W2-F1
#
_cell.length_a   1.000
_cell.length_b   1.000
_cell.length_c   1.000
_cell.angle_alpha   90.00
_cell.angle_beta   90.00
_cell.angle_gamma   90.00
#
_symmetry.space_group_name_H-M   'P 1'
#
loop_
_entity.id
_entity.type
_entity.pdbx_description
1 polymer ?
#
loop_
_entity_poly.entity_id
_entity_poly.type
_entity_poly.pdbx_seq_one_letter_code
_entity_poly.pdbx_strand_id
1 'polypeptide(L)' 'MAQICREHSISEPTFYQWKSKYGGLEVTKLQRLKHLEEENRRLKQLVADLSLENQVVKEVLRKK' A
#
# COMPACT_ATOMS: atom_id res chain seq x y z
N MET A 1 6.74 20.69 19.41
CA MET A 1 6.21 21.50 18.29
C MET A 1 6.98 22.80 18.16
N ALA A 2 7.13 23.60 19.22
CA ALA A 2 8.03 24.76 19.24
C ALA A 2 9.49 24.46 18.81
N GLN A 3 10.01 23.27 19.12
CA GLN A 3 11.35 22.85 18.67
C GLN A 3 11.43 22.67 17.15
N ILE A 4 10.50 21.95 16.54
CA ILE A 4 10.40 21.76 15.07
C ILE A 4 10.24 23.12 14.37
N CYS A 5 9.40 23.99 14.92
CA CYS A 5 9.19 25.33 14.38
C CYS A 5 10.48 26.18 14.44
N ARG A 6 11.24 26.08 15.53
CA ARG A 6 12.54 26.76 15.67
C ARG A 6 13.62 26.16 14.77
N GLU A 7 13.72 24.84 14.68
CA GLU A 7 14.69 24.13 13.84
C GLU A 7 14.50 24.45 12.35
N HIS A 8 13.24 24.61 11.92
CA HIS A 8 12.90 24.92 10.53
C HIS A 8 12.63 26.40 10.27
N SER A 9 12.84 27.28 11.27
CA SER A 9 12.57 28.73 11.15
C SER A 9 11.17 29.06 10.63
N ILE A 10 10.16 28.30 11.05
CA ILE A 10 8.76 28.50 10.69
C ILE A 10 7.95 28.90 11.92
N SER A 11 6.88 29.66 11.71
CA SER A 11 5.95 29.99 12.79
C SER A 11 5.02 28.82 13.11
N GLU A 12 4.57 28.69 14.35
CA GLU A 12 3.59 27.67 14.74
C GLU A 12 2.29 27.74 13.90
N PRO A 13 1.71 28.93 13.59
CA PRO A 13 0.56 29.01 12.67
C PRO A 13 0.83 28.43 11.28
N THR A 14 2.02 28.69 10.71
CA THR A 14 2.43 28.15 9.41
C THR A 14 2.50 26.61 9.46
N PHE A 15 3.07 26.06 10.53
CA PHE A 15 3.12 24.61 10.74
C PHE A 15 1.73 23.99 10.81
N TYR A 16 0.79 24.57 11.56
CA TYR A 16 -0.57 24.05 11.66
C TYR A 16 -1.35 24.14 10.33
N GLN A 17 -1.15 25.20 9.54
CA GLN A 17 -1.72 25.27 8.19
C GLN A 17 -1.22 24.13 7.29
N TRP A 18 0.09 23.88 7.28
CA TRP A 18 0.67 22.79 6.49
C TRP A 18 0.23 21.42 6.99
N LYS A 19 0.18 21.22 8.31
CA LYS A 19 -0.34 19.99 8.91
C LYS A 19 -1.79 19.74 8.53
N SER A 20 -2.64 20.78 8.52
CA SER A 20 -4.03 20.66 8.08
C SER A 20 -4.13 20.35 6.58
N LYS A 21 -3.27 20.95 5.75
CA LYS A 21 -3.30 20.78 4.29
C LYS A 21 -2.74 19.43 3.84
N TYR A 22 -1.69 18.94 4.49
CA TYR A 22 -0.91 17.78 4.02
C TYR A 22 -0.97 16.57 4.96
N GLY A 23 -1.32 16.74 6.23
CA GLY A 23 -1.38 15.62 7.18
C GLY A 23 -2.41 14.55 6.81
N GLY A 24 -3.53 14.95 6.19
CA GLY A 24 -4.51 13.99 5.65
C GLY A 24 -4.02 13.26 4.39
N LEU A 25 -3.16 13.89 3.60
CA LEU A 25 -2.62 13.31 2.36
C LEU A 25 -1.70 12.12 2.66
N GLU A 26 -0.88 12.22 3.69
CA GLU A 26 0.01 11.14 4.13
C GLU A 26 -0.78 9.91 4.60
N VAL A 27 -1.84 10.13 5.38
CA VAL A 27 -2.74 9.05 5.84
C VAL A 27 -3.43 8.36 4.67
N THR A 28 -3.97 9.12 3.72
CA THR A 28 -4.62 8.56 2.52
C THR A 28 -3.65 7.76 1.66
N LYS A 29 -2.41 8.25 1.47
CA LYS A 29 -1.37 7.52 0.73
C LYS A 29 -1.00 6.20 1.42
N LEU A 30 -0.86 6.21 2.75
CA LEU A 30 -0.59 5.00 3.53
C LEU A 30 -1.75 4.00 3.46
N GLN A 31 -3.00 4.46 3.51
CA GLN A 31 -4.17 3.60 3.34
C GLN A 31 -4.20 2.97 1.94
N ARG A 32 -3.91 3.75 0.90
CA ARG A 32 -3.84 3.25 -0.48
C ARG A 32 -2.72 2.22 -0.65
N LEU A 33 -1.55 2.46 -0.05
CA LEU A 33 -0.43 1.53 -0.08
C LEU A 33 -0.83 0.18 0.54
N LYS A 34 -1.38 0.19 1.76
CA LYS A 34 -1.84 -1.03 2.44
C LYS A 34 -2.89 -1.79 1.63
N HIS A 35 -3.82 -1.08 0.99
CA HIS A 35 -4.82 -1.70 0.13
C HIS A 35 -4.20 -2.39 -1.08
N LEU A 36 -3.24 -1.73 -1.76
CA LEU A 36 -2.53 -2.30 -2.90
C LEU A 36 -1.67 -3.50 -2.49
N GLU A 37 -1.02 -3.47 -1.33
CA GLU A 37 -0.26 -4.61 -0.79
C GLU A 37 -1.16 -5.82 -0.55
N GLU A 38 -2.33 -5.61 0.06
CA GLU A 38 -3.33 -6.65 0.30
C GLU A 38 -3.87 -7.25 -1.01
N GLU A 39 -4.21 -6.39 -1.98
CA GLU A 39 -4.68 -6.79 -3.30
C GLU A 39 -3.60 -7.59 -4.05
N ASN A 40 -2.35 -7.13 -4.03
CA ASN A 40 -1.23 -7.83 -4.65
C ASN A 40 -1.01 -9.21 -4.02
N ARG A 41 -1.12 -9.32 -2.69
CA ARG A 41 -1.05 -10.60 -1.97
C ARG A 41 -2.13 -11.56 -2.43
N ARG A 42 -3.39 -11.11 -2.52
CA ARG A 42 -4.52 -11.92 -2.98
C ARG A 42 -4.35 -12.39 -4.42
N LEU A 43 -3.92 -11.48 -5.30
CA LEU A 43 -3.68 -11.81 -6.70
C LEU A 43 -2.55 -12.85 -6.86
N LYS A 44 -1.46 -12.72 -6.11
CA LYS A 44 -0.38 -13.73 -6.11
C LYS A 44 -0.87 -15.09 -5.66
N GLN A 45 -1.67 -15.16 -4.60
CA GLN A 45 -2.25 -16.42 -4.13
C GLN A 45 -3.14 -17.04 -5.22
N LEU A 46 -4.06 -16.25 -5.78
CA LEU A 46 -4.96 -16.71 -6.84
C LEU A 46 -4.20 -17.25 -8.06
N VAL A 47 -3.13 -16.55 -8.48
CA VAL A 47 -2.28 -16.99 -9.59
C VAL A 47 -1.57 -18.30 -9.26
N ALA A 48 -1.07 -18.47 -8.03
CA ALA A 48 -0.44 -19.71 -7.60
C ALA A 48 -1.42 -20.89 -7.63
N ASP A 49 -2.63 -20.69 -7.09
CA ASP A 49 -3.68 -21.71 -7.04
C ASP A 49 -4.10 -22.12 -8.47
N LEU A 50 -4.41 -21.14 -9.32
CA LEU A 50 -4.78 -21.39 -10.72
C LEU A 50 -3.65 -22.06 -11.51
N SER A 51 -2.40 -21.69 -11.24
CA SER A 51 -1.25 -22.31 -11.90
C SER A 51 -1.11 -23.78 -11.50
N LEU A 52 -1.33 -24.10 -10.22
CA LEU A 52 -1.30 -25.48 -9.72
C LEU A 52 -2.44 -26.31 -10.34
N GLU A 53 -3.66 -25.79 -10.34
CA GLU A 53 -4.80 -26.45 -10.99
C GLU A 53 -4.53 -26.70 -12.47
N ASN A 54 -3.98 -25.71 -13.18
CA ASN A 54 -3.64 -25.83 -14.60
C ASN A 54 -2.60 -26.94 -14.85
N GLN A 55 -1.59 -27.05 -13.98
CA GLN A 55 -0.59 -28.12 -14.05
C GLN A 55 -1.23 -29.49 -13.87
N VAL A 56 -2.09 -29.65 -12.86
CA VAL A 56 -2.81 -30.91 -12.61
C VAL A 56 -3.65 -31.31 -13.82
N VAL A 57 -4.43 -30.37 -14.38
CA VAL A 57 -5.26 -30.63 -15.57
C VAL A 57 -4.40 -31.08 -16.76
N LYS A 58 -3.28 -30.40 -17.01
CA LYS A 58 -2.36 -30.77 -18.09
C LYS A 58 -1.76 -32.16 -17.89
N GLU A 59 -1.36 -32.51 -16.67
CA GLU A 59 -0.80 -33.82 -16.37
C GLU A 59 -1.84 -34.95 -16.54
N VAL A 60 -3.10 -34.71 -16.15
CA VAL A 60 -4.19 -35.68 -16.41
C VAL A 60 -4.41 -35.88 -17.90
N LEU A 61 -4.40 -34.79 -18.70
CA LEU A 61 -4.56 -34.87 -20.15
C LEU A 61 -3.38 -35.59 -20.84
N ARG A 62 -2.15 -35.46 -20.32
CA ARG A 62 -0.97 -36.16 -20.87
C ARG A 62 -0.97 -37.66 -20.60
N LYS A 63 -1.64 -38.10 -19.53
CA LYS A 63 -1.74 -39.52 -19.14
C LYS A 63 -2.90 -40.26 -19.79
N LYS A 64 -3.70 -39.56 -20.59
CA LYS A 64 -4.86 -40.09 -21.32
C LYS A 64 -4.50 -40.31 -22.79
#